data_AF-A0A453ISX6-F1
#
_entry.id   AF-A0A453ISX6-F1
#
_cell.length_a   1.000
_cell.length_b   1.000
_cell.length_c   1.000
_cell.angle_alpha   90.00
_cell.angle_beta   90.00
_cell.angle_gamma   90.00
#
_symmetry.space_group_name_H-M   'P 1'
#
loop_
_entity.id
_entity.type
_entity.pdbx_description
1 polymer ?
#
loop_
_entity_poly.entity_id
_entity_poly.type
_entity_poly.pdbx_seq_one_letter_code
_entity_poly.pdbx_strand_id
1 'polypeptide(L)'
;HPPTHHAAAVPAARSSMDGSKGPSDGDAAEDAGDGNKDRTPGGQEAGAGASDAVLAAGSFRITASDGRAPWAAPGAKPKVVYHDPSIPRPQDVYLIRVNNCNSPFDHVWLERSEDGTRPIHPLEKLPVEQFIDRNVPESEPVRPADVDDTPFTLVEDLKGLTELVNKLKDVNEFAVDLEHNQYRSFQGLTCLMQISTRTEDFIIDTLKLRIYIGSYLKELFKDPTKRKVMHGADRDIMWLQRDFRVYVCNLFDTGQASRVLQMERNSLEHLLHHFCGVTANKTYQNADWRSRPLSDEMIKYAREDTHYLLYIYDLMRLRLQRESTCENDLLLEVQKRSNDICLQLYEKELLTDKSYLHIYGLQEHELAAAQLAVVSALHQWRDYIAREQDESTGYVLPNKALIEIAKKMPTTTADLRRIVKSKYPCVEDNFDLILDIVWNATENSGAFEAIAEQLKKVRLGEVSLAELCGYSFVIYSL
;
A
#
# COMPACT_ATOMS: atom_id res chain seq x y z
N HIS A 1 12.74 -41.61 -19.11
CA HIS A 1 11.45 -42.24 -18.84
C HIS A 1 10.55 -41.26 -18.09
N PRO A 2 9.54 -40.65 -18.72
CA PRO A 2 8.49 -39.93 -18.00
C PRO A 2 7.24 -40.81 -17.87
N PRO A 3 6.46 -40.75 -16.77
CA PRO A 3 5.12 -41.27 -16.77
C PRO A 3 4.14 -40.19 -17.22
N THR A 4 3.46 -40.53 -18.29
CA THR A 4 2.21 -39.98 -18.83
C THR A 4 1.06 -40.12 -17.82
N HIS A 5 0.19 -39.11 -17.68
CA HIS A 5 -1.20 -39.36 -17.27
C HIS A 5 -2.21 -38.47 -18.01
N HIS A 6 -2.93 -39.16 -18.89
CA HIS A 6 -4.27 -39.02 -19.44
C HIS A 6 -5.15 -37.80 -19.14
N ALA A 7 -5.60 -37.21 -20.24
CA ALA A 7 -6.85 -36.48 -20.39
C ALA A 7 -8.07 -37.41 -20.30
N ALA A 8 -9.18 -36.89 -19.75
CA ALA A 8 -10.53 -37.41 -19.95
C ALA A 8 -11.48 -36.24 -20.19
N ALA A 9 -12.32 -36.37 -21.21
CA ALA A 9 -13.22 -35.37 -21.73
C ALA A 9 -14.68 -35.82 -21.57
N VAL A 10 -15.54 -34.91 -21.06
CA VAL A 10 -17.00 -34.65 -21.26
C VAL A 10 -18.03 -35.82 -21.17
N PRO A 11 -19.31 -35.58 -20.80
CA PRO A 11 -20.26 -34.85 -21.64
C PRO A 11 -21.22 -33.87 -20.94
N ALA A 12 -21.73 -32.98 -21.78
CA ALA A 12 -22.77 -31.98 -21.53
C ALA A 12 -24.16 -32.59 -21.25
N ALA A 13 -25.01 -31.82 -20.58
CA ALA A 13 -26.46 -31.99 -20.59
C ALA A 13 -27.13 -30.64 -20.98
N ARG A 14 -28.08 -30.73 -21.91
CA ARG A 14 -28.91 -29.66 -22.47
C ARG A 14 -30.35 -29.77 -21.96
N SER A 15 -31.10 -28.67 -22.15
CA SER A 15 -32.57 -28.48 -22.14
C SER A 15 -33.17 -28.19 -20.75
N SER A 16 -34.15 -27.30 -20.58
CA SER A 16 -35.21 -26.86 -21.51
C SER A 16 -35.76 -25.45 -21.22
N MET A 17 -36.26 -24.81 -22.28
CA MET A 17 -37.14 -23.64 -22.29
C MET A 17 -38.57 -23.98 -21.85
N ASP A 18 -39.22 -23.07 -21.12
CA ASP A 18 -40.64 -22.65 -21.21
C ASP A 18 -40.81 -21.53 -20.14
N GLY A 19 -41.54 -20.41 -20.26
CA GLY A 19 -42.60 -20.01 -21.17
C GLY A 19 -43.67 -19.24 -20.37
N SER A 20 -43.81 -17.94 -20.64
CA SER A 20 -45.08 -17.18 -20.64
C SER A 20 -45.69 -16.54 -19.36
N LYS A 21 -45.92 -15.22 -19.51
CA LYS A 21 -47.15 -14.41 -19.25
C LYS A 21 -47.51 -13.96 -17.81
N GLY A 22 -47.61 -12.63 -17.65
CA GLY A 22 -48.50 -11.95 -16.69
C GLY A 22 -49.99 -12.11 -17.04
N PRO A 23 -50.95 -11.42 -16.38
CA PRO A 23 -50.95 -9.95 -16.25
C PRO A 23 -51.60 -9.34 -14.96
N SER A 24 -51.58 -8.01 -14.92
CA SER A 24 -52.66 -7.05 -14.54
C SER A 24 -53.12 -6.83 -13.10
N ASP A 25 -52.95 -5.55 -12.71
CA ASP A 25 -53.98 -4.58 -12.27
C ASP A 25 -54.35 -4.38 -10.79
N GLY A 26 -54.31 -3.08 -10.45
CA GLY A 26 -55.28 -2.35 -9.61
C GLY A 26 -54.92 -2.24 -8.13
N ASP A 27 -55.12 -1.14 -7.42
CA ASP A 27 -55.60 0.21 -7.74
C ASP A 27 -55.54 1.00 -6.42
N ALA A 28 -55.42 2.34 -6.50
CA ALA A 28 -56.00 3.36 -5.59
C ALA A 28 -55.63 3.36 -4.07
N ALA A 29 -55.59 4.46 -3.33
CA ALA A 29 -55.79 5.89 -3.51
C ALA A 29 -55.38 6.61 -2.20
N GLU A 30 -55.08 7.92 -2.30
CA GLU A 30 -55.42 9.05 -1.39
C GLU A 30 -55.19 8.88 0.14
N ASP A 31 -54.66 9.85 0.89
CA ASP A 31 -55.22 11.20 1.09
C ASP A 31 -54.28 12.07 1.98
N ALA A 32 -54.68 13.34 2.10
CA ALA A 32 -54.02 14.60 2.39
C ALA A 32 -53.59 14.94 3.84
N GLY A 33 -52.98 16.14 3.95
CA GLY A 33 -53.10 17.06 5.09
C GLY A 33 -51.76 17.45 5.73
N ASP A 34 -51.09 18.54 5.34
CA ASP A 34 -51.30 19.97 5.65
C ASP A 34 -50.68 20.44 7.00
N GLY A 35 -50.05 21.63 6.98
CA GLY A 35 -50.11 22.56 8.12
C GLY A 35 -48.89 22.83 9.05
N ASN A 36 -47.92 23.63 8.58
CA ASN A 36 -47.47 24.94 9.14
C ASN A 36 -46.97 25.16 10.60
N LYS A 37 -45.79 25.83 10.72
CA LYS A 37 -45.36 26.89 11.70
C LYS A 37 -45.29 26.56 13.22
N ASP A 38 -44.46 27.16 14.08
CA ASP A 38 -43.71 28.42 14.12
C ASP A 38 -42.64 28.40 15.24
N ARG A 39 -41.55 29.15 15.02
CA ARG A 39 -40.74 30.03 15.91
C ARG A 39 -40.38 29.71 17.39
N THR A 40 -39.07 29.88 17.63
CA THR A 40 -38.28 30.34 18.81
C THR A 40 -38.87 31.55 19.58
N PRO A 41 -38.41 31.94 20.82
CA PRO A 41 -37.02 32.24 21.27
C PRO A 41 -36.74 31.77 22.73
N GLY A 42 -35.58 31.88 23.42
CA GLY A 42 -34.38 32.73 23.41
C GLY A 42 -34.13 33.15 24.89
N GLY A 43 -32.88 33.13 25.38
CA GLY A 43 -32.55 33.63 26.73
C GLY A 43 -31.16 33.25 27.27
N GLN A 44 -30.23 34.20 27.21
CA GLN A 44 -28.99 34.27 28.01
C GLN A 44 -29.29 34.89 29.38
N GLU A 45 -28.55 34.52 30.43
CA GLU A 45 -27.88 35.49 31.31
C GLU A 45 -26.89 34.83 32.28
N ALA A 46 -25.90 35.63 32.68
CA ALA A 46 -24.69 35.30 33.42
C ALA A 46 -24.84 35.45 34.95
N GLY A 47 -23.88 34.92 35.72
CA GLY A 47 -23.72 35.22 37.14
C GLY A 47 -22.44 34.64 37.74
N ALA A 48 -21.59 35.52 38.26
CA ALA A 48 -20.25 35.27 38.78
C ALA A 48 -20.21 34.94 40.29
N GLY A 49 -19.04 34.45 40.77
CA GLY A 49 -18.53 34.77 42.11
C GLY A 49 -18.04 33.60 42.98
N ALA A 50 -16.71 33.54 43.18
CA ALA A 50 -15.92 33.38 44.43
C ALA A 50 -16.41 32.42 45.55
N SER A 51 -15.60 31.80 46.42
CA SER A 51 -14.16 31.56 46.65
C SER A 51 -14.08 30.64 47.89
N ASP A 52 -12.89 30.08 48.13
CA ASP A 52 -12.36 29.61 49.42
C ASP A 52 -12.60 28.18 49.96
N ALA A 53 -11.45 27.48 50.03
CA ALA A 53 -10.83 26.90 51.21
C ALA A 53 -11.14 25.45 51.64
N VAL A 54 -10.09 24.62 51.42
CA VAL A 54 -9.41 23.72 52.37
C VAL A 54 -10.29 22.83 53.25
N LEU A 55 -10.12 21.50 53.10
CA LEU A 55 -9.80 20.59 54.21
C LEU A 55 -9.33 19.23 53.67
N ALA A 56 -8.13 18.85 54.07
CA ALA A 56 -7.58 17.52 53.88
C ALA A 56 -8.10 16.58 54.98
N ALA A 57 -8.59 15.40 54.60
CA ALA A 57 -8.66 14.24 55.47
C ALA A 57 -8.72 12.98 54.60
N GLY A 58 -7.71 12.12 54.76
CA GLY A 58 -7.63 10.84 54.08
C GLY A 58 -8.70 9.87 54.58
N SER A 59 -9.22 9.05 53.67
CA SER A 59 -9.74 7.73 54.00
C SER A 59 -9.68 6.82 52.77
N PHE A 60 -9.11 5.64 53.00
CA PHE A 60 -9.07 4.51 52.10
C PHE A 60 -10.48 4.19 51.56
N ARG A 61 -10.64 4.07 50.24
CA ARG A 61 -11.73 3.30 49.63
C ARG A 61 -11.20 2.41 48.52
N ILE A 62 -11.34 1.12 48.76
CA ILE A 62 -11.33 0.05 47.76
C ILE A 62 -12.49 0.32 46.80
N THR A 63 -12.23 0.44 45.50
CA THR A 63 -13.27 0.44 44.47
C THR A 63 -12.88 -0.52 43.36
N ALA A 64 -13.77 -1.49 43.15
CA ALA A 64 -13.76 -2.43 42.04
C ALA A 64 -13.58 -1.71 40.70
N SER A 65 -12.73 -2.25 39.84
CA SER A 65 -12.58 -1.80 38.46
C SER A 65 -13.75 -2.33 37.63
N ASP A 66 -14.86 -1.58 37.59
CA ASP A 66 -15.87 -1.75 36.56
C ASP A 66 -15.32 -1.26 35.22
N GLY A 67 -15.32 -2.17 34.24
CA GLY A 67 -14.86 -1.93 32.88
C GLY A 67 -15.79 -1.02 32.09
N ARG A 68 -15.65 0.29 32.25
CA ARG A 68 -16.15 1.29 31.28
C ARG A 68 -15.00 2.14 30.77
N ALA A 69 -14.77 2.06 29.46
CA ALA A 69 -13.93 2.99 28.75
C ALA A 69 -14.44 4.44 28.96
N PRO A 70 -13.56 5.44 29.11
CA PRO A 70 -14.00 6.83 29.26
C PRO A 70 -14.73 7.29 28.00
N TRP A 71 -15.92 7.85 28.19
CA TRP A 71 -16.70 8.52 27.17
C TRP A 71 -15.85 9.62 26.50
N ALA A 72 -15.53 9.46 25.22
CA ALA A 72 -14.83 10.47 24.43
C ALA A 72 -15.72 11.72 24.30
N ALA A 73 -15.10 12.91 24.45
CA ALA A 73 -15.81 14.18 24.26
C ALA A 73 -16.40 14.28 22.84
N PRO A 74 -17.61 14.83 22.66
CA PRO A 74 -18.21 14.99 21.34
C PRO A 74 -17.34 15.97 20.53
N GLY A 75 -16.76 15.50 19.42
CA GLY A 75 -15.95 16.32 18.51
C GLY A 75 -14.46 15.97 18.43
N ALA A 76 -13.96 15.02 19.22
CA ALA A 76 -12.62 14.49 19.02
C ALA A 76 -12.63 13.52 17.82
N LYS A 77 -12.07 13.94 16.67
CA LYS A 77 -11.86 13.02 15.54
C LYS A 77 -11.01 11.84 16.03
N PRO A 78 -11.42 10.58 15.81
CA PRO A 78 -10.63 9.43 16.21
C PRO A 78 -9.23 9.54 15.59
N LYS A 79 -8.20 9.42 16.42
CA LYS A 79 -6.82 9.46 15.96
C LYS A 79 -6.54 8.17 15.20
N VAL A 80 -6.51 8.23 13.88
CA VAL A 80 -6.12 7.10 13.04
C VAL A 80 -4.69 6.71 13.41
N VAL A 81 -4.54 5.47 13.87
CA VAL A 81 -3.27 4.96 14.40
C VAL A 81 -2.51 4.32 13.24
N TYR A 82 -1.24 4.71 13.10
CA TYR A 82 -0.33 4.13 12.09
C TYR A 82 -0.01 2.65 12.34
N HIS A 83 0.10 2.28 13.62
CA HIS A 83 0.33 0.92 14.04
C HIS A 83 -0.45 0.61 15.32
N ASP A 84 -1.32 -0.39 15.25
CA ASP A 84 -1.96 -0.96 16.44
C ASP A 84 -1.31 -2.32 16.78
N PRO A 85 -0.63 -2.43 17.94
CA PRO A 85 0.00 -3.69 18.37
C PRO A 85 -1.00 -4.75 18.82
N SER A 86 -2.26 -4.39 19.06
CA SER A 86 -3.33 -5.34 19.43
C SER A 86 -3.87 -6.12 18.24
N ILE A 87 -3.68 -5.62 17.01
CA ILE A 87 -4.08 -6.32 15.79
C ILE A 87 -3.21 -7.58 15.63
N PRO A 88 -3.81 -8.79 15.61
CA PRO A 88 -3.07 -10.02 15.39
C PRO A 88 -2.43 -9.98 14.00
N ARG A 89 -1.25 -10.57 13.85
CA ARG A 89 -0.52 -10.58 12.59
C ARG A 89 -1.32 -11.35 11.53
N PRO A 90 -1.73 -10.72 10.41
CA PRO A 90 -2.46 -11.42 9.36
C PRO A 90 -1.69 -12.62 8.79
N GLN A 91 -0.35 -12.57 8.83
CA GLN A 91 0.49 -13.67 8.39
C GLN A 91 0.30 -14.94 9.22
N ASP A 92 0.03 -14.79 10.52
CA ASP A 92 -0.22 -15.90 11.42
C ASP A 92 -1.69 -16.35 11.33
N VAL A 93 -2.63 -15.40 11.26
CA VAL A 93 -4.08 -15.68 11.17
C VAL A 93 -4.45 -16.39 9.87
N TYR A 94 -3.95 -15.91 8.72
CA TYR A 94 -4.27 -16.45 7.39
C TYR A 94 -3.18 -17.36 6.83
N LEU A 95 -2.20 -17.76 7.66
CA LEU A 95 -1.08 -18.62 7.28
C LEU A 95 -0.34 -18.14 6.03
N ILE A 96 -0.16 -16.82 5.93
CA ILE A 96 0.58 -16.22 4.82
C ILE A 96 2.05 -16.56 5.01
N ARG A 97 2.62 -17.28 4.04
CA ARG A 97 4.04 -17.66 4.03
C ARG A 97 4.75 -16.92 2.91
N VAL A 98 5.79 -16.18 3.28
CA VAL A 98 6.60 -15.38 2.36
C VAL A 98 8.03 -15.88 2.43
N ASN A 99 8.68 -16.04 1.29
CA ASN A 99 10.11 -16.33 1.24
C ASN A 99 10.89 -15.03 1.46
N ASN A 100 11.32 -14.76 2.70
CA ASN A 100 12.15 -13.62 3.06
C ASN A 100 13.65 -13.86 2.92
N CYS A 101 14.09 -15.03 2.43
CA CYS A 101 15.51 -15.32 2.26
C CYS A 101 16.21 -14.26 1.40
N ASN A 102 17.48 -14.01 1.70
CA ASN A 102 18.34 -13.07 0.97
C ASN A 102 18.79 -13.65 -0.39
N SER A 103 17.82 -13.94 -1.24
CA SER A 103 17.99 -14.43 -2.60
C SER A 103 17.04 -13.67 -3.52
N PRO A 104 17.38 -13.48 -4.82
CA PRO A 104 16.50 -12.82 -5.77
C PRO A 104 15.05 -13.33 -5.75
N PHE A 105 14.11 -12.48 -6.12
CA PHE A 105 12.72 -12.88 -6.29
C PHE A 105 12.59 -13.85 -7.48
N ASP A 106 11.77 -14.88 -7.33
CA ASP A 106 11.56 -15.86 -8.39
C ASP A 106 10.18 -15.71 -9.02
N HIS A 107 10.17 -15.20 -10.26
CA HIS A 107 8.96 -15.10 -11.08
C HIS A 107 8.61 -16.45 -11.73
N VAL A 108 8.23 -17.43 -10.90
CA VAL A 108 8.03 -18.86 -11.29
C VAL A 108 7.10 -19.06 -12.50
N TRP A 109 6.14 -18.17 -12.74
CA TRP A 109 5.15 -18.31 -13.81
C TRP A 109 5.45 -17.51 -15.08
N LEU A 110 6.56 -16.77 -15.11
CA LEU A 110 6.99 -16.08 -16.32
C LEU A 110 7.80 -17.02 -17.20
N GLU A 111 7.64 -16.84 -18.51
CA GLU A 111 8.54 -17.43 -19.50
C GLU A 111 9.97 -16.95 -19.25
N ARG A 112 10.96 -17.79 -19.56
CA ARG A 112 12.38 -17.41 -19.49
C ARG A 112 12.88 -17.06 -20.88
N SER A 113 13.90 -16.20 -20.95
CA SER A 113 14.66 -15.93 -22.17
C SER A 113 15.25 -17.21 -22.78
N GLU A 114 15.62 -17.17 -24.06
CA GLU A 114 16.16 -18.33 -24.78
C GLU A 114 17.42 -18.92 -24.11
N ASP A 115 18.23 -18.06 -23.50
CA ASP A 115 19.41 -18.43 -22.71
C ASP A 115 19.09 -18.81 -21.25
N GLY A 116 17.82 -18.71 -20.83
CA GLY A 116 17.34 -19.01 -19.49
C GLY A 116 17.70 -18.00 -18.41
N THR A 117 18.38 -16.91 -18.75
CA THR A 117 19.02 -16.01 -17.76
C THR A 117 18.04 -15.05 -17.09
N ARG A 118 16.96 -14.63 -17.77
CA ARG A 118 15.99 -13.68 -17.22
C ARG A 118 14.53 -14.10 -17.45
N PRO A 119 13.61 -13.69 -16.58
CA PRO A 119 12.19 -13.74 -16.89
C PRO A 119 11.84 -12.77 -18.04
N ILE A 120 10.90 -13.18 -18.88
CA ILE A 120 10.28 -12.36 -19.93
C ILE A 120 8.98 -11.79 -19.35
N HIS A 121 8.85 -10.47 -19.37
CA HIS A 121 7.62 -9.83 -18.93
C HIS A 121 6.49 -10.09 -19.95
N PRO A 122 5.24 -10.38 -19.52
CA PRO A 122 4.15 -10.70 -20.45
C PRO A 122 3.88 -9.60 -21.49
N LEU A 123 4.18 -8.34 -21.16
CA LEU A 123 4.02 -7.20 -22.06
C LEU A 123 5.18 -6.99 -23.03
N GLU A 124 6.33 -7.65 -22.86
CA GLU A 124 7.51 -7.44 -23.72
C GLU A 124 7.21 -7.72 -25.21
N LYS A 125 6.26 -8.62 -25.48
CA LYS A 125 5.85 -9.03 -26.83
C LYS A 125 4.75 -8.14 -27.43
N LEU A 126 4.24 -7.18 -26.68
CA LEU A 126 3.06 -6.40 -27.02
C LEU A 126 3.46 -4.95 -27.37
N PRO A 127 3.31 -4.51 -28.64
CA PRO A 127 3.60 -3.13 -29.00
C PRO A 127 2.68 -2.17 -28.24
N VAL A 128 3.26 -1.10 -27.67
CA VAL A 128 2.52 -0.11 -26.86
C VAL A 128 1.44 0.60 -27.67
N GLU A 129 1.64 0.74 -28.97
CA GLU A 129 0.73 1.40 -29.90
C GLU A 129 -0.65 0.73 -29.95
N GLN A 130 -0.72 -0.58 -29.67
CA GLN A 130 -2.00 -1.31 -29.66
C GLN A 130 -2.89 -0.90 -28.47
N PHE A 131 -2.32 -0.33 -27.42
CA PHE A 131 -3.06 0.08 -26.23
C PHE A 131 -3.63 1.49 -26.34
N ILE A 132 -3.30 2.24 -27.38
CA ILE A 132 -3.80 3.60 -27.53
C ILE A 132 -5.25 3.53 -27.99
N ASP A 133 -6.15 4.01 -27.15
CA ASP A 133 -7.55 4.18 -27.53
C ASP A 133 -7.77 5.58 -28.11
N ARG A 134 -7.68 5.66 -29.44
CA ARG A 134 -7.91 6.90 -30.21
C ARG A 134 -9.39 7.23 -30.40
N ASN A 135 -10.30 6.30 -30.07
CA ASN A 135 -11.73 6.52 -30.15
C ASN A 135 -12.22 7.21 -28.87
N VAL A 136 -11.75 8.43 -28.61
CA VAL A 136 -12.28 9.24 -27.51
C VAL A 136 -13.61 9.86 -27.98
N PRO A 137 -14.75 9.57 -27.33
CA PRO A 137 -16.01 10.18 -27.69
C PRO A 137 -15.95 11.69 -27.48
N GLU A 138 -16.46 12.49 -28.41
CA GLU A 138 -16.53 13.95 -28.23
C GLU A 138 -17.60 14.38 -27.20
N SER A 139 -18.49 13.46 -26.82
CA SER A 139 -19.51 13.69 -25.80
C SER A 139 -18.91 13.90 -24.42
N GLU A 140 -19.58 14.71 -23.61
CA GLU A 140 -19.18 14.94 -22.22
C GLU A 140 -19.20 13.62 -21.42
N PRO A 141 -18.13 13.28 -20.67
CA PRO A 141 -18.09 12.08 -19.86
C PRO A 141 -19.19 12.09 -18.79
N VAL A 142 -19.76 10.92 -18.54
CA VAL A 142 -20.80 10.77 -17.52
C VAL A 142 -20.13 10.70 -16.15
N ARG A 143 -20.47 11.65 -15.28
CA ARG A 143 -20.07 11.63 -13.87
C ARG A 143 -20.71 10.43 -13.16
N PRO A 144 -19.98 9.69 -12.32
CA PRO A 144 -20.57 8.62 -11.51
C PRO A 144 -21.59 9.20 -10.51
N ALA A 145 -22.48 8.34 -10.03
CA ALA A 145 -23.34 8.67 -8.89
C ALA A 145 -22.48 8.95 -7.64
N ASP A 146 -23.05 9.51 -6.58
CA ASP A 146 -22.29 9.69 -5.35
C ASP A 146 -21.91 8.32 -4.74
N VAL A 147 -20.80 8.28 -4.01
CA VAL A 147 -20.28 7.05 -3.39
C VAL A 147 -21.33 6.36 -2.51
N ASP A 148 -22.14 7.16 -1.80
CA ASP A 148 -23.17 6.66 -0.89
C ASP A 148 -24.37 6.05 -1.65
N ASP A 149 -24.59 6.43 -2.91
CA ASP A 149 -25.67 5.93 -3.79
C ASP A 149 -25.23 4.81 -4.73
N THR A 150 -23.92 4.56 -4.83
CA THR A 150 -23.35 3.59 -5.75
C THR A 150 -23.32 2.19 -5.12
N PRO A 151 -23.79 1.14 -5.84
CA PRO A 151 -23.72 -0.23 -5.36
C PRO A 151 -22.30 -0.62 -4.91
N PHE A 152 -22.21 -1.21 -3.73
CA PHE A 152 -20.96 -1.59 -3.10
C PHE A 152 -20.96 -3.05 -2.67
N THR A 153 -19.87 -3.75 -2.93
CA THR A 153 -19.64 -5.11 -2.44
C THR A 153 -18.30 -5.24 -1.72
N LEU A 154 -18.34 -5.66 -0.46
CA LEU A 154 -17.15 -6.12 0.26
C LEU A 154 -16.92 -7.61 -0.06
N VAL A 155 -15.82 -7.91 -0.74
CA VAL A 155 -15.47 -9.25 -1.22
C VAL A 155 -14.51 -9.91 -0.24
N GLU A 156 -15.05 -10.80 0.60
CA GLU A 156 -14.28 -11.50 1.65
C GLU A 156 -14.20 -13.02 1.47
N ASP A 157 -14.90 -13.56 0.46
CA ASP A 157 -14.97 -14.99 0.19
C ASP A 157 -14.85 -15.32 -1.31
N LEU A 158 -14.75 -16.61 -1.61
CA LEU A 158 -14.61 -17.11 -2.99
C LEU A 158 -15.84 -16.86 -3.86
N LYS A 159 -17.03 -16.79 -3.26
CA LYS A 159 -18.26 -16.52 -4.01
C LYS A 159 -18.25 -15.08 -4.51
N GLY A 160 -18.00 -14.12 -3.62
CA GLY A 160 -17.85 -12.71 -3.98
C GLY A 160 -16.71 -12.48 -4.98
N LEU A 161 -15.58 -13.18 -4.82
CA LEU A 161 -14.46 -13.07 -5.77
C LEU A 161 -14.85 -13.60 -7.17
N THR A 162 -15.63 -14.67 -7.24
CA THR A 162 -16.12 -15.23 -8.50
C THR A 162 -17.14 -14.29 -9.17
N GLU A 163 -18.04 -13.70 -8.39
CA GLU A 163 -19.02 -12.72 -8.87
C GLU A 163 -18.32 -11.46 -9.41
N LEU A 164 -17.33 -10.94 -8.69
CA LEU A 164 -16.46 -9.85 -9.16
C LEU A 164 -15.81 -10.20 -10.50
N VAL A 165 -15.17 -11.36 -10.61
CA VAL A 165 -14.52 -11.79 -11.86
C VAL A 165 -15.50 -11.83 -13.03
N ASN A 166 -16.72 -12.29 -12.82
CA ASN A 166 -17.72 -12.32 -13.89
C ASN A 166 -18.09 -10.92 -14.35
N LYS A 167 -18.29 -9.98 -13.41
CA LYS A 167 -18.55 -8.58 -13.75
C LYS A 167 -17.39 -7.94 -14.51
N LEU A 168 -16.15 -8.22 -14.10
CA LEU A 168 -14.95 -7.69 -14.77
C LEU A 168 -14.73 -8.27 -16.18
N LYS A 169 -15.27 -9.46 -16.48
CA LYS A 169 -15.27 -10.00 -17.85
C LYS A 169 -16.12 -9.17 -18.81
N ASP A 170 -17.22 -8.60 -18.32
CA ASP A 170 -18.20 -7.89 -19.14
C ASP A 170 -17.88 -6.40 -19.37
N VAL A 171 -16.88 -5.86 -18.67
CA VAL A 171 -16.43 -4.46 -18.83
C VAL A 171 -15.11 -4.36 -19.60
N ASN A 172 -14.93 -3.28 -20.35
CA ASN A 172 -13.69 -3.01 -21.09
C ASN A 172 -12.66 -2.24 -20.25
N GLU A 173 -13.09 -1.56 -19.19
CA GLU A 173 -12.22 -0.82 -18.31
C GLU A 173 -12.69 -0.88 -16.85
N PHE A 174 -11.74 -0.83 -15.93
CA PHE A 174 -12.01 -0.73 -14.50
C PHE A 174 -10.87 0.01 -13.79
N ALA A 175 -11.22 0.74 -12.74
CA ALA A 175 -10.26 1.41 -11.87
C ALA A 175 -9.73 0.45 -10.81
N VAL A 176 -8.47 0.61 -10.41
CA VAL A 176 -7.83 -0.21 -9.38
C VAL A 176 -6.97 0.66 -8.47
N ASP A 177 -7.01 0.37 -7.17
CA ASP A 177 -6.08 0.90 -6.16
C ASP A 177 -5.77 -0.20 -5.13
N LEU A 178 -4.72 -0.03 -4.32
CA LEU A 178 -4.33 -0.98 -3.28
C LEU A 178 -3.96 -0.28 -1.97
N GLU A 179 -4.28 -0.95 -0.86
CA GLU A 179 -3.78 -0.56 0.46
C GLU A 179 -2.69 -1.50 0.95
N HIS A 180 -1.67 -0.92 1.59
CA HIS A 180 -0.45 -1.63 1.96
C HIS A 180 -0.05 -1.43 3.43
N ASN A 181 0.55 -2.46 4.02
CA ASN A 181 1.24 -2.35 5.30
C ASN A 181 2.69 -2.82 5.17
N GLN A 182 3.63 -1.92 5.46
CA GLN A 182 5.06 -2.22 5.47
C GLN A 182 5.65 -2.37 6.88
N TYR A 183 4.97 -1.89 7.93
CA TYR A 183 5.59 -1.80 9.25
C TYR A 183 5.73 -3.17 9.92
N ARG A 184 4.74 -4.05 9.76
CA ARG A 184 4.67 -5.37 10.40
C ARG A 184 4.84 -6.53 9.41
N SER A 185 5.69 -6.33 8.40
CA SER A 185 6.05 -7.31 7.37
C SER A 185 7.42 -6.92 6.79
N PHE A 186 8.26 -7.89 6.43
CA PHE A 186 9.60 -7.60 5.91
C PHE A 186 9.56 -7.03 4.49
N GLN A 187 8.91 -7.74 3.56
CA GLN A 187 8.75 -7.29 2.16
C GLN A 187 7.52 -6.39 1.98
N GLY A 188 6.69 -6.25 3.03
CA GLY A 188 5.42 -5.57 2.99
C GLY A 188 4.24 -6.48 2.62
N LEU A 189 3.03 -5.99 2.87
CA LEU A 189 1.80 -6.75 2.76
C LEU A 189 0.67 -5.91 2.14
N THR A 190 0.18 -6.30 0.97
CA THR A 190 -1.07 -5.74 0.43
C THR A 190 -2.24 -6.24 1.25
N CYS A 191 -2.99 -5.31 1.82
CA CYS A 191 -4.05 -5.54 2.79
C CYS A 191 -5.45 -5.37 2.21
N LEU A 192 -5.58 -4.58 1.14
CA LEU A 192 -6.83 -4.31 0.46
C LEU A 192 -6.59 -4.09 -1.03
N MET A 193 -7.60 -4.35 -1.84
CA MET A 193 -7.63 -3.96 -3.25
C MET A 193 -9.00 -3.37 -3.53
N GLN A 194 -9.02 -2.24 -4.20
CA GLN A 194 -10.23 -1.52 -4.57
C GLN A 194 -10.40 -1.62 -6.06
N ILE A 195 -11.63 -1.87 -6.50
CA ILE A 195 -11.97 -1.91 -7.91
C ILE A 195 -13.28 -1.16 -8.11
N SER A 196 -13.30 -0.24 -9.07
CA SER A 196 -14.55 0.39 -9.51
C SER A 196 -14.78 0.13 -10.98
N THR A 197 -16.01 -0.26 -11.32
CA THR A 197 -16.50 -0.23 -12.70
C THR A 197 -17.24 1.09 -12.92
N ARG A 198 -17.87 1.26 -14.08
CA ARG A 198 -18.73 2.42 -14.34
C ARG A 198 -19.97 2.48 -13.46
N THR A 199 -20.36 1.37 -12.83
CA THR A 199 -21.67 1.24 -12.17
C THR A 199 -21.61 0.79 -10.72
N GLU A 200 -20.46 0.31 -10.22
CA GLU A 200 -20.35 -0.26 -8.89
C GLU A 200 -18.91 -0.31 -8.37
N ASP A 201 -18.79 -0.35 -7.04
CA ASP A 201 -17.52 -0.40 -6.33
C ASP A 201 -17.33 -1.72 -5.58
N PHE A 202 -16.09 -2.16 -5.50
CA PHE A 202 -15.67 -3.36 -4.79
C PHE A 202 -14.49 -3.05 -3.88
N ILE A 203 -14.53 -3.61 -2.69
CA ILE A 203 -13.37 -3.72 -1.81
C ILE A 203 -13.09 -5.20 -1.60
N ILE A 204 -11.88 -5.63 -1.94
CA ILE A 204 -11.45 -7.02 -1.83
C ILE A 204 -10.52 -7.15 -0.61
N ASP A 205 -10.88 -8.05 0.32
CA ASP A 205 -10.00 -8.42 1.43
C ASP A 205 -8.89 -9.35 0.94
N THR A 206 -7.77 -8.74 0.56
CA THR A 206 -6.61 -9.47 0.01
C THR A 206 -5.84 -10.24 1.07
N LEU A 207 -6.11 -10.04 2.37
CA LEU A 207 -5.54 -10.86 3.45
C LEU A 207 -6.27 -12.20 3.53
N LYS A 208 -7.61 -12.17 3.58
CA LYS A 208 -8.46 -13.38 3.60
C LYS A 208 -8.35 -14.18 2.30
N LEU A 209 -8.33 -13.48 1.16
CA LEU A 209 -8.37 -14.10 -0.17
C LEU A 209 -6.99 -14.30 -0.79
N ARG A 210 -5.91 -14.09 -0.05
CA ARG A 210 -4.54 -13.96 -0.57
C ARG A 210 -4.14 -15.03 -1.59
N ILE A 211 -4.38 -16.29 -1.28
CA ILE A 211 -4.00 -17.42 -2.14
C ILE A 211 -4.86 -17.54 -3.41
N TYR A 212 -6.03 -16.91 -3.43
CA TYR A 212 -6.99 -16.98 -4.53
C TYR A 212 -6.85 -15.82 -5.51
N ILE A 213 -6.52 -14.61 -5.02
CA ILE A 213 -6.43 -13.37 -5.83
C ILE A 213 -5.70 -13.62 -7.16
N GLY A 214 -4.48 -14.16 -7.10
CA GLY A 214 -3.66 -14.42 -8.29
C GLY A 214 -4.34 -15.36 -9.29
N SER A 215 -4.94 -16.45 -8.83
CA SER A 215 -5.59 -17.43 -9.71
C SER A 215 -6.85 -16.91 -10.40
N TYR A 216 -7.56 -15.97 -9.78
CA TYR A 216 -8.83 -15.42 -10.28
C TYR A 216 -8.63 -14.15 -11.12
N LEU A 217 -7.70 -13.26 -10.74
CA LEU A 217 -7.58 -11.94 -11.36
C LEU A 217 -6.48 -11.85 -12.43
N LYS A 218 -5.45 -12.73 -12.40
CA LYS A 218 -4.29 -12.60 -13.31
C LYS A 218 -4.66 -12.50 -14.79
N GLU A 219 -5.68 -13.25 -15.23
CA GLU A 219 -6.09 -13.29 -16.64
C GLU A 219 -6.74 -11.97 -17.07
N LEU A 220 -7.52 -11.33 -16.19
CA LEU A 220 -8.16 -10.04 -16.44
C LEU A 220 -7.14 -8.89 -16.43
N PHE A 221 -6.18 -8.94 -15.51
CA PHE A 221 -5.15 -7.90 -15.40
C PHE A 221 -4.13 -7.98 -16.54
N LYS A 222 -3.81 -9.17 -17.05
CA LYS A 222 -2.93 -9.33 -18.21
C LYS A 222 -3.63 -9.17 -19.56
N ASP A 223 -4.96 -9.14 -19.59
CA ASP A 223 -5.75 -9.00 -20.82
C ASP A 223 -5.48 -7.64 -21.48
N PRO A 224 -4.95 -7.60 -22.72
CA PRO A 224 -4.69 -6.36 -23.45
C PRO A 224 -5.97 -5.63 -23.87
N THR A 225 -7.11 -6.33 -23.95
CA THR A 225 -8.39 -5.73 -24.34
C THR A 225 -9.08 -4.99 -23.20
N LYS A 226 -8.65 -5.24 -21.96
CA LYS A 226 -9.18 -4.60 -20.76
C LYS A 226 -8.25 -3.50 -20.28
N ARG A 227 -8.74 -2.28 -20.10
CA ARG A 227 -7.96 -1.18 -19.54
C ARG A 227 -8.05 -1.18 -18.02
N LYS A 228 -6.88 -1.14 -17.37
CA LYS A 228 -6.80 -0.87 -15.94
C LYS A 228 -6.47 0.61 -15.77
N VAL A 229 -7.29 1.34 -15.02
CA VAL A 229 -7.02 2.75 -14.69
C VAL A 229 -6.53 2.81 -13.26
N MET A 230 -5.37 3.40 -13.04
CA MET A 230 -4.79 3.56 -11.70
C MET A 230 -4.22 4.99 -11.55
N HIS A 231 -3.77 5.33 -10.35
CA HIS A 231 -3.16 6.63 -10.09
C HIS A 231 -1.80 6.46 -9.39
N GLY A 232 -0.70 6.72 -10.09
CA GLY A 232 0.64 6.58 -9.51
C GLY A 232 0.99 5.13 -9.18
N ALA A 233 0.82 4.24 -10.16
CA ALA A 233 0.79 2.79 -9.98
C ALA A 233 2.16 2.13 -9.73
N ASP A 234 3.25 2.91 -9.63
CA ASP A 234 4.63 2.41 -9.52
C ASP A 234 4.79 1.36 -8.41
N ARG A 235 4.17 1.60 -7.25
CA ARG A 235 4.21 0.64 -6.12
C ARG A 235 3.18 -0.47 -6.27
N ASP A 236 2.01 -0.18 -6.81
CA ASP A 236 0.95 -1.17 -6.98
C ASP A 236 1.36 -2.30 -7.92
N ILE A 237 2.05 -1.97 -9.03
CA ILE A 237 2.60 -2.98 -9.93
C ILE A 237 3.56 -3.91 -9.17
N MET A 238 4.43 -3.37 -8.32
CA MET A 238 5.34 -4.19 -7.52
C MET A 238 4.58 -5.09 -6.54
N TRP A 239 3.57 -4.55 -5.88
CA TRP A 239 2.77 -5.26 -4.89
C TRP A 239 1.92 -6.38 -5.50
N LEU A 240 1.28 -6.13 -6.65
CA LEU A 240 0.53 -7.13 -7.41
C LEU A 240 1.40 -8.33 -7.79
N GLN A 241 2.64 -8.07 -8.21
CA GLN A 241 3.60 -9.12 -8.56
C GLN A 241 4.10 -9.88 -7.33
N ARG A 242 4.53 -9.16 -6.29
CA ARG A 242 5.06 -9.73 -5.04
C ARG A 242 4.04 -10.66 -4.38
N ASP A 243 2.80 -10.19 -4.23
CA ASP A 243 1.81 -10.84 -3.37
C ASP A 243 0.92 -11.82 -4.11
N PHE A 244 0.58 -11.52 -5.37
CA PHE A 244 -0.44 -12.27 -6.11
C PHE A 244 0.06 -12.78 -7.47
N ARG A 245 1.30 -12.45 -7.86
CA ARG A 245 1.88 -12.76 -9.18
C ARG A 245 0.99 -12.28 -10.33
N VAL A 246 0.35 -11.13 -10.13
CA VAL A 246 -0.48 -10.45 -11.11
C VAL A 246 0.37 -9.42 -11.85
N TYR A 247 0.29 -9.44 -13.18
CA TYR A 247 0.97 -8.49 -14.06
C TYR A 247 -0.08 -7.70 -14.83
N VAL A 248 0.12 -6.39 -14.97
CA VAL A 248 -0.89 -5.49 -15.54
C VAL A 248 -0.53 -5.16 -16.98
N CYS A 249 -1.50 -5.35 -17.88
CA CYS A 249 -1.43 -4.96 -19.29
C CYS A 249 -2.38 -3.78 -19.56
N ASN A 250 -2.13 -2.93 -20.57
CA ASN A 250 -3.04 -1.83 -20.92
C ASN A 250 -3.44 -0.97 -19.70
N LEU A 251 -2.42 -0.52 -18.96
CA LEU A 251 -2.56 0.45 -17.87
C LEU A 251 -2.73 1.86 -18.46
N PHE A 252 -3.64 2.62 -17.89
CA PHE A 252 -3.65 4.07 -17.97
C PHE A 252 -3.42 4.65 -16.58
N ASP A 253 -2.25 5.25 -16.37
CA ASP A 253 -1.91 5.90 -15.11
C ASP A 253 -2.30 7.40 -15.17
N THR A 254 -3.30 7.78 -14.38
CA THR A 254 -3.78 9.17 -14.31
C THR A 254 -2.74 10.11 -13.69
N GLY A 255 -1.83 9.62 -12.85
CA GLY A 255 -0.69 10.38 -12.34
C GLY A 255 0.36 10.65 -13.42
N GLN A 256 0.58 9.71 -14.35
CA GLN A 256 1.41 10.00 -15.53
C GLN A 256 0.70 10.97 -16.47
N ALA A 257 -0.61 10.82 -16.67
CA ALA A 257 -1.41 11.75 -17.45
C ALA A 257 -1.33 13.19 -16.92
N SER A 258 -1.38 13.40 -15.61
CA SER A 258 -1.31 14.74 -15.02
C SER A 258 0.06 15.38 -15.23
N ARG A 259 1.13 14.58 -15.18
CA ARG A 259 2.51 15.02 -15.46
C ARG A 259 2.69 15.41 -16.92
N VAL A 260 2.14 14.62 -17.85
CA VAL A 260 2.18 14.93 -19.30
C VAL A 260 1.38 16.19 -19.62
N LEU A 261 0.22 16.37 -18.99
CA LEU A 261 -0.60 17.58 -19.09
C LEU A 261 -0.02 18.79 -18.32
N GLN A 262 1.11 18.63 -17.63
CA GLN A 262 1.76 19.67 -16.83
C GLN A 262 0.80 20.35 -15.84
N MET A 263 -0.04 19.55 -15.17
CA MET A 263 -0.94 20.04 -14.14
C MET A 263 -0.17 20.60 -12.93
N GLU A 264 -0.80 21.49 -12.17
CA GLU A 264 -0.16 22.13 -11.00
C GLU A 264 0.29 21.12 -9.93
N ARG A 265 -0.48 20.04 -9.75
CA ARG A 265 -0.15 18.93 -8.85
C ARG A 265 -0.57 17.60 -9.50
N ASN A 266 0.09 16.54 -9.07
CA ASN A 266 -0.08 15.20 -9.64
C ASN A 266 -0.69 14.18 -8.66
N SER A 267 -1.20 14.62 -7.51
CA SER A 267 -1.80 13.73 -6.51
C SER A 267 -3.27 13.42 -6.83
N LEU A 268 -3.75 12.26 -6.41
CA LEU A 268 -5.14 11.85 -6.58
C LEU A 268 -6.09 12.86 -5.95
N GLU A 269 -5.78 13.34 -4.74
CA GLU A 269 -6.50 14.44 -4.08
C GLU A 269 -6.67 15.65 -5.00
N HIS A 270 -5.61 16.06 -5.69
CA HIS A 270 -5.70 17.20 -6.60
C HIS A 270 -6.62 16.90 -7.78
N LEU A 271 -6.54 15.70 -8.37
CA LEU A 271 -7.40 15.32 -9.49
C LEU A 271 -8.88 15.20 -9.07
N LEU A 272 -9.15 14.62 -7.90
CA LEU A 272 -10.49 14.54 -7.31
C LEU A 272 -11.09 15.95 -7.11
N HIS A 273 -10.31 16.87 -6.53
CA HIS A 273 -10.77 18.24 -6.33
C HIS A 273 -10.94 18.99 -7.66
N HIS A 274 -9.95 18.89 -8.57
CA HIS A 274 -9.94 19.62 -9.84
C HIS A 274 -11.05 19.18 -10.78
N PHE A 275 -11.27 17.87 -10.95
CA PHE A 275 -12.23 17.33 -11.91
C PHE A 275 -13.61 17.04 -11.32
N CYS A 276 -13.68 16.68 -10.04
CA CYS A 276 -14.93 16.23 -9.41
C CYS A 276 -15.44 17.23 -8.34
N GLY A 277 -14.62 18.18 -7.88
CA GLY A 277 -14.94 19.03 -6.74
C GLY A 277 -14.97 18.27 -5.40
N VAL A 278 -14.38 17.07 -5.35
CA VAL A 278 -14.38 16.19 -4.18
C VAL A 278 -13.12 16.46 -3.35
N THR A 279 -13.27 16.61 -2.04
CA THR A 279 -12.14 16.81 -1.11
C THR A 279 -11.74 15.47 -0.49
N ALA A 280 -10.58 14.94 -0.87
CA ALA A 280 -10.09 13.66 -0.38
C ALA A 280 -9.76 13.69 1.12
N ASN A 281 -10.12 12.62 1.84
CA ASN A 281 -9.89 12.51 3.27
C ASN A 281 -8.51 11.91 3.60
N LYS A 282 -7.48 12.74 3.78
CA LYS A 282 -6.10 12.27 4.08
C LYS A 282 -5.91 11.48 5.38
N THR A 283 -6.93 11.37 6.23
CA THR A 283 -6.76 10.82 7.57
C THR A 283 -6.34 9.33 7.53
N TYR A 284 -6.73 8.59 6.51
CA TYR A 284 -6.53 7.14 6.42
C TYR A 284 -5.35 6.69 5.54
N GLN A 285 -4.64 7.62 4.89
CA GLN A 285 -3.47 7.31 4.05
C GLN A 285 -2.39 6.50 4.80
N ASN A 286 -2.27 6.72 6.11
CA ASN A 286 -1.30 6.04 6.97
C ASN A 286 -1.99 5.13 7.99
N ALA A 287 -3.21 4.68 7.73
CA ALA A 287 -3.93 3.78 8.64
C ALA A 287 -3.30 2.39 8.68
N ASP A 288 -3.52 1.68 9.78
CA ASP A 288 -3.19 0.26 9.86
C ASP A 288 -4.23 -0.59 9.12
N TRP A 289 -4.06 -0.74 7.79
CA TRP A 289 -4.96 -1.50 6.90
C TRP A 289 -5.07 -3.00 7.18
N ARG A 290 -4.33 -3.50 8.17
CA ARG A 290 -4.49 -4.86 8.70
C ARG A 290 -5.75 -5.00 9.57
N SER A 291 -6.33 -3.88 10.03
CA SER A 291 -7.48 -3.86 10.92
C SER A 291 -8.68 -4.59 10.33
N ARG A 292 -9.35 -5.42 11.15
CA ARG A 292 -10.60 -6.12 10.82
C ARG A 292 -11.53 -6.15 12.04
N PRO A 293 -12.84 -5.88 11.89
CA PRO A 293 -13.50 -5.39 10.68
C PRO A 293 -13.01 -3.98 10.28
N LEU A 294 -13.14 -3.63 9.00
CA LEU A 294 -12.88 -2.26 8.54
C LEU A 294 -13.98 -1.34 9.06
N SER A 295 -13.64 -0.11 9.47
CA SER A 295 -14.66 0.88 9.85
C SER A 295 -15.34 1.46 8.61
N ASP A 296 -16.53 2.02 8.78
CA ASP A 296 -17.28 2.65 7.67
C ASP A 296 -16.47 3.78 7.02
N GLU A 297 -15.68 4.51 7.80
CA GLU A 297 -14.81 5.57 7.28
C GLU A 297 -13.63 5.02 6.47
N MET A 298 -13.05 3.89 6.87
CA MET A 298 -12.00 3.22 6.09
C MET A 298 -12.57 2.67 4.78
N ILE A 299 -13.79 2.10 4.83
CA ILE A 299 -14.51 1.63 3.64
C ILE A 299 -14.78 2.80 2.69
N LYS A 300 -15.32 3.92 3.19
CA LYS A 300 -15.59 5.10 2.37
C LYS A 300 -14.33 5.66 1.74
N TYR A 301 -13.26 5.83 2.52
CA TYR A 301 -11.95 6.27 2.01
C TYR A 301 -11.45 5.36 0.88
N ALA A 302 -11.42 4.05 1.13
CA ALA A 302 -10.94 3.08 0.15
C ALA A 302 -11.76 3.12 -1.15
N ARG A 303 -13.08 3.26 -1.07
CA ARG A 303 -13.94 3.40 -2.27
C ARG A 303 -13.62 4.67 -3.06
N GLU A 304 -13.44 5.80 -2.37
CA GLU A 304 -13.19 7.10 -3.01
C GLU A 304 -11.94 7.11 -3.90
N ASP A 305 -10.93 6.28 -3.59
CA ASP A 305 -9.69 6.21 -4.37
C ASP A 305 -9.88 5.64 -5.79
N THR A 306 -10.88 4.78 -6.02
CA THR A 306 -11.20 4.23 -7.36
C THR A 306 -12.48 4.77 -7.97
N HIS A 307 -13.45 5.18 -7.15
CA HIS A 307 -14.82 5.48 -7.56
C HIS A 307 -14.90 6.54 -8.68
N TYR A 308 -14.13 7.63 -8.55
CA TYR A 308 -14.13 8.73 -9.53
C TYR A 308 -13.11 8.53 -10.66
N LEU A 309 -12.26 7.51 -10.58
CA LEU A 309 -11.04 7.43 -11.37
C LEU A 309 -11.32 7.18 -12.86
N LEU A 310 -12.39 6.45 -13.19
CA LEU A 310 -12.82 6.23 -14.57
C LEU A 310 -13.36 7.52 -15.22
N TYR A 311 -14.04 8.38 -14.46
CA TYR A 311 -14.50 9.68 -14.95
C TYR A 311 -13.32 10.65 -15.17
N ILE A 312 -12.36 10.67 -14.22
CA ILE A 312 -11.11 11.41 -14.38
C ILE A 312 -10.35 10.93 -15.62
N TYR A 313 -10.27 9.62 -15.82
CA TYR A 313 -9.67 9.02 -17.02
C TYR A 313 -10.28 9.54 -18.32
N ASP A 314 -11.60 9.61 -18.45
CA ASP A 314 -12.25 10.12 -19.65
C ASP A 314 -11.95 11.60 -19.89
N LEU A 315 -12.02 12.43 -18.84
CA LEU A 315 -11.71 13.86 -18.92
C LEU A 315 -10.27 14.12 -19.32
N MET A 316 -9.33 13.36 -18.74
CA MET A 316 -7.91 13.48 -19.07
C MET A 316 -7.64 13.03 -20.50
N ARG A 317 -8.30 11.96 -20.99
CA ARG A 317 -8.19 11.53 -22.39
C ARG A 317 -8.66 12.59 -23.36
N LEU A 318 -9.83 13.19 -23.10
CA LEU A 318 -10.36 14.29 -23.91
C LEU A 318 -9.38 15.45 -23.97
N ARG A 319 -8.81 15.82 -22.82
CA ARG A 319 -7.84 16.91 -22.73
C ARG A 319 -6.54 16.58 -23.46
N LEU A 320 -5.97 15.40 -23.24
CA LEU A 320 -4.77 14.91 -23.92
C LEU A 320 -4.96 14.91 -25.44
N GLN A 321 -6.12 14.48 -25.94
CA GLN A 321 -6.38 14.49 -27.37
C GLN A 321 -6.50 15.90 -27.95
N ARG A 322 -7.18 16.81 -27.24
CA ARG A 322 -7.33 18.22 -27.66
C ARG A 322 -5.99 18.96 -27.67
N GLU A 323 -5.11 18.65 -26.73
CA GLU A 323 -3.78 19.27 -26.61
C GLU A 323 -2.69 18.55 -27.42
N SER A 324 -3.00 17.40 -28.03
CA SER A 324 -2.08 16.68 -28.91
C SER A 324 -1.90 17.41 -30.25
N THR A 325 -0.69 17.33 -30.79
CA THR A 325 -0.36 17.82 -32.14
C THR A 325 0.13 16.67 -33.01
N CYS A 326 0.32 16.90 -34.32
CA CYS A 326 0.89 15.89 -35.21
C CYS A 326 2.31 15.44 -34.82
N GLU A 327 3.08 16.33 -34.18
CA GLU A 327 4.45 16.08 -33.73
C GLU A 327 4.53 15.60 -32.28
N ASN A 328 3.48 15.83 -31.48
CA ASN A 328 3.44 15.52 -30.06
C ASN A 328 2.09 14.87 -29.68
N ASP A 329 2.06 13.54 -29.79
CA ASP A 329 0.91 12.72 -29.38
C ASP A 329 0.97 12.46 -27.87
N LEU A 330 0.23 13.26 -27.10
CA LEU A 330 0.24 13.19 -25.63
C LEU A 330 -0.42 11.90 -25.12
N LEU A 331 -1.40 11.35 -25.84
CA LEU A 331 -2.01 10.06 -25.49
C LEU A 331 -0.99 8.93 -25.61
N LEU A 332 -0.20 8.93 -26.68
CA LEU A 332 0.91 7.98 -26.85
C LEU A 332 1.94 8.13 -25.72
N GLU A 333 2.30 9.35 -25.35
CA GLU A 333 3.28 9.60 -24.28
C GLU A 333 2.80 9.04 -22.92
N VAL A 334 1.54 9.29 -22.56
CA VAL A 334 0.95 8.70 -21.33
C VAL A 334 0.94 7.18 -21.39
N GLN A 335 0.59 6.61 -22.54
CA GLN A 335 0.56 5.15 -22.70
C GLN A 335 1.95 4.53 -22.61
N LYS A 336 2.99 5.19 -23.17
CA LYS A 336 4.39 4.79 -23.03
C LYS A 336 4.83 4.77 -21.57
N ARG A 337 4.64 5.87 -20.85
CA ARG A 337 5.00 5.96 -19.42
C ARG A 337 4.26 4.94 -18.56
N SER A 338 2.96 4.73 -18.83
CA SER A 338 2.16 3.72 -18.14
C SER A 338 2.65 2.30 -18.45
N ASN A 339 3.06 2.05 -19.70
CA ASN A 339 3.62 0.76 -20.12
C ASN A 339 5.00 0.51 -19.49
N ASP A 340 5.84 1.52 -19.36
CA ASP A 340 7.14 1.44 -18.69
C ASP A 340 6.98 1.05 -17.21
N ILE A 341 5.96 1.59 -16.52
CA ILE A 341 5.59 1.18 -15.16
C ILE A 341 5.20 -0.29 -15.14
N CYS A 342 4.33 -0.73 -16.05
CA CYS A 342 3.92 -2.13 -16.12
C CYS A 342 5.05 -3.10 -16.43
N LEU A 343 6.06 -2.69 -17.23
CA LEU A 343 7.19 -3.54 -17.63
C LEU A 343 8.18 -3.80 -16.50
N GLN A 344 8.10 -3.05 -15.39
CA GLN A 344 8.95 -3.29 -14.23
C GLN A 344 8.66 -4.65 -13.61
N LEU A 345 9.70 -5.31 -13.13
CA LEU A 345 9.60 -6.57 -12.39
C LEU A 345 9.95 -6.34 -10.92
N TYR A 346 9.16 -6.93 -10.03
CA TYR A 346 9.44 -6.87 -8.60
C TYR A 346 10.75 -7.58 -8.26
N GLU A 347 11.65 -6.84 -7.63
CA GLU A 347 12.89 -7.36 -7.07
C GLU A 347 12.89 -7.21 -5.55
N LYS A 348 13.50 -8.17 -4.86
CA LYS A 348 13.73 -8.06 -3.42
C LYS A 348 14.90 -7.14 -3.14
N GLU A 349 14.80 -6.42 -2.04
CA GLU A 349 15.96 -5.78 -1.44
C GLU A 349 16.89 -6.85 -0.86
N LEU A 350 18.10 -6.93 -1.41
CA LEU A 350 19.12 -7.88 -0.98
C LEU A 350 20.14 -7.20 -0.06
N LEU A 351 20.42 -7.87 1.04
CA LEU A 351 21.49 -7.48 1.95
C LEU A 351 22.84 -7.79 1.28
N THR A 352 23.69 -6.77 1.20
CA THR A 352 25.09 -6.84 0.79
C THR A 352 26.01 -6.47 1.95
N ASP A 353 27.30 -6.70 1.78
CA ASP A 353 28.35 -6.27 2.69
C ASP A 353 28.39 -4.75 2.89
N LYS A 354 27.86 -3.98 1.93
CA LYS A 354 27.83 -2.51 1.97
C LYS A 354 26.46 -1.90 2.29
N SER A 355 25.38 -2.70 2.40
CA SER A 355 24.03 -2.18 2.65
C SER A 355 23.94 -1.27 3.88
N TYR A 356 24.75 -1.52 4.90
CA TYR A 356 24.77 -0.71 6.12
C TYR A 356 25.18 0.75 5.86
N LEU A 357 25.91 1.04 4.78
CA LEU A 357 26.32 2.41 4.41
C LEU A 357 25.14 3.28 3.94
N HIS A 358 24.04 2.64 3.51
CA HIS A 358 22.83 3.31 3.06
C HIS A 358 21.82 3.59 4.19
N ILE A 359 22.16 3.24 5.44
CA ILE A 359 21.33 3.58 6.60
C ILE A 359 21.17 5.10 6.67
N TYR A 360 19.94 5.57 6.57
CA TYR A 360 19.63 6.99 6.68
C TYR A 360 20.14 7.60 8.00
N GLY A 361 20.83 8.74 7.89
CA GLY A 361 21.45 9.44 9.02
C GLY A 361 22.85 8.93 9.40
N LEU A 362 23.34 7.82 8.85
CA LEU A 362 24.67 7.28 9.19
C LEU A 362 25.79 8.30 8.93
N GLN A 363 25.76 8.93 7.76
CA GLN A 363 26.81 9.83 7.30
C GLN A 363 26.92 11.12 8.11
N GLU A 364 25.84 11.50 8.81
CA GLU A 364 25.81 12.67 9.69
C GLU A 364 26.69 12.45 10.93
N HIS A 365 26.98 11.20 11.27
CA HIS A 365 27.77 10.82 12.42
C HIS A 365 29.23 10.53 12.01
N GLU A 366 30.20 11.15 12.67
CA GLU A 366 31.64 10.89 12.48
C GLU A 366 32.05 9.59 13.19
N LEU A 367 31.55 8.47 12.67
CA LEU A 367 31.77 7.17 13.30
C LEU A 367 33.20 6.70 13.08
N ALA A 368 33.86 6.29 14.17
CA ALA A 368 35.14 5.62 14.12
C ALA A 368 35.01 4.19 13.55
N ALA A 369 36.13 3.57 13.18
CA ALA A 369 36.15 2.22 12.60
C ALA A 369 35.42 1.18 13.48
N ALA A 370 35.65 1.20 14.80
CA ALA A 370 34.94 0.31 15.73
C ALA A 370 33.43 0.53 15.75
N GLN A 371 32.98 1.79 15.72
CA GLN A 371 31.56 2.11 15.69
C GLN A 371 30.92 1.69 14.37
N LEU A 372 31.62 1.84 13.24
CA LEU A 372 31.16 1.37 11.93
C LEU A 372 31.09 -0.16 11.86
N ALA A 373 32.05 -0.86 12.47
CA ALA A 373 32.01 -2.31 12.58
C ALA A 373 30.74 -2.76 13.33
N VAL A 374 30.42 -2.09 14.45
CA VAL A 374 29.19 -2.35 15.20
C VAL A 374 27.95 -2.02 14.37
N VAL A 375 27.92 -0.92 13.61
CA VAL A 375 26.80 -0.61 12.70
C VAL A 375 26.59 -1.74 11.70
N SER A 376 27.66 -2.19 11.03
CA SER A 376 27.58 -3.25 10.02
C SER A 376 27.06 -4.56 10.61
N ALA A 377 27.60 -4.98 11.76
CA ALA A 377 27.18 -6.21 12.42
C ALA A 377 25.73 -6.15 12.94
N LEU A 378 25.32 -5.03 13.54
CA LEU A 378 23.93 -4.83 13.97
C LEU A 378 22.97 -4.73 12.77
N HIS A 379 23.41 -4.17 11.65
CA HIS A 379 22.63 -4.11 10.42
C HIS A 379 22.33 -5.52 9.88
N GLN A 380 23.36 -6.37 9.85
CA GLN A 380 23.23 -7.77 9.43
C GLN A 380 22.31 -8.56 10.37
N TRP A 381 22.50 -8.44 11.68
CA TRP A 381 21.61 -9.07 12.67
C TRP A 381 20.16 -8.62 12.53
N ARG A 382 19.95 -7.30 12.37
CA ARG A 382 18.62 -6.72 12.20
C ARG A 382 17.94 -7.26 10.95
N ASP A 383 18.64 -7.33 9.82
CA ASP A 383 18.10 -7.88 8.57
C ASP A 383 17.75 -9.38 8.73
N TYR A 384 18.62 -10.16 9.39
CA TYR A 384 18.35 -11.57 9.68
C TYR A 384 17.05 -11.75 10.49
N ILE A 385 16.93 -11.06 11.62
CA ILE A 385 15.73 -11.14 12.49
C ILE A 385 14.49 -10.63 11.74
N ALA A 386 14.60 -9.54 10.99
CA ALA A 386 13.50 -8.99 10.21
C ALA A 386 12.98 -9.99 9.16
N ARG A 387 13.89 -10.68 8.46
CA ARG A 387 13.53 -11.74 7.50
C ARG A 387 12.90 -12.96 8.18
N GLU A 388 13.53 -13.44 9.25
CA GLU A 388 13.09 -14.63 10.00
C GLU A 388 11.70 -14.43 10.60
N GLN A 389 11.49 -13.28 11.24
CA GLN A 389 10.23 -12.98 11.92
C GLN A 389 9.17 -12.40 10.99
N ASP A 390 9.49 -12.10 9.72
CA ASP A 390 8.64 -11.33 8.79
C ASP A 390 8.15 -10.01 9.41
N GLU A 391 9.12 -9.18 9.80
CA GLU A 391 8.91 -7.86 10.39
C GLU A 391 9.77 -6.83 9.65
N SER A 392 9.38 -5.56 9.65
CA SER A 392 10.24 -4.53 9.05
C SER A 392 11.51 -4.30 9.87
N THR A 393 12.58 -3.88 9.22
CA THR A 393 13.82 -3.49 9.92
C THR A 393 13.57 -2.35 10.92
N GLY A 394 12.64 -1.45 10.61
CA GLY A 394 12.21 -0.37 11.50
C GLY A 394 11.45 -0.85 12.75
N TYR A 395 10.69 -1.94 12.65
CA TYR A 395 10.05 -2.58 13.81
C TYR A 395 11.07 -3.30 14.69
N VAL A 396 12.01 -4.04 14.08
CA VAL A 396 13.05 -4.78 14.80
C VAL A 396 13.99 -3.83 15.54
N LEU A 397 14.63 -2.89 14.83
CA LEU A 397 15.55 -1.91 15.40
C LEU A 397 15.66 -0.65 14.50
N PRO A 398 15.02 0.47 14.87
CA PRO A 398 15.08 1.71 14.09
C PRO A 398 16.51 2.23 13.88
N ASN A 399 16.76 2.85 12.72
CA ASN A 399 18.08 3.38 12.34
C ASN A 399 18.72 4.23 13.43
N LYS A 400 17.96 5.14 14.04
CA LYS A 400 18.43 6.01 15.13
C LYS A 400 18.89 5.22 16.36
N ALA A 401 18.16 4.16 16.73
CA ALA A 401 18.53 3.33 17.86
C ALA A 401 19.77 2.48 17.56
N LEU A 402 19.85 1.92 16.35
CA LEU A 402 21.01 1.19 15.86
C LEU A 402 22.28 2.04 15.94
N ILE A 403 22.23 3.26 15.41
CA ILE A 403 23.35 4.21 15.43
C ILE A 403 23.73 4.58 16.87
N GLU A 404 22.75 4.80 17.76
CA GLU A 404 23.02 5.13 19.16
C GLU A 404 23.66 3.98 19.94
N ILE A 405 23.29 2.73 19.65
CA ILE A 405 23.97 1.54 20.21
C ILE A 405 25.42 1.53 19.71
N ALA A 406 25.64 1.71 18.41
CA ALA A 406 26.97 1.71 17.83
C ALA A 406 27.87 2.83 18.38
N LYS A 407 27.31 4.02 18.65
CA LYS A 407 28.06 5.14 19.22
C LYS A 407 28.49 4.88 20.66
N LYS A 408 27.61 4.27 21.46
CA LYS A 408 27.81 4.06 22.90
C LYS A 408 28.51 2.75 23.24
N MET A 409 28.49 1.77 22.34
CA MET A 409 29.12 0.44 22.48
C MET A 409 28.88 -0.16 23.88
N PRO A 410 27.61 -0.47 24.24
CA PRO A 410 27.29 -0.97 25.57
C PRO A 410 27.97 -2.32 25.84
N THR A 411 28.45 -2.50 27.06
CA THR A 411 29.09 -3.75 27.54
C THR A 411 28.22 -4.52 28.53
N THR A 412 27.09 -3.94 28.95
CA THR A 412 26.14 -4.55 29.89
C THR A 412 24.71 -4.42 29.41
N THR A 413 23.85 -5.36 29.83
CA THR A 413 22.41 -5.33 29.52
C THR A 413 21.72 -4.09 30.08
N ALA A 414 22.19 -3.58 31.23
CA ALA A 414 21.69 -2.36 31.84
C ALA A 414 21.96 -1.12 30.98
N ASP A 415 23.15 -1.03 30.37
CA ASP A 415 23.50 0.07 29.48
C ASP A 415 22.71 0.00 28.17
N LEU A 416 22.59 -1.20 27.58
CA LEU A 416 21.78 -1.41 26.38
C LEU A 416 20.31 -1.02 26.63
N ARG A 417 19.73 -1.48 27.75
CA ARG A 417 18.36 -1.11 28.16
C ARG A 417 18.19 0.41 28.31
N ARG A 418 19.19 1.12 28.84
CA ARG A 418 19.16 2.59 28.96
C ARG A 418 19.14 3.29 27.61
N ILE A 419 19.82 2.72 26.60
CA ILE A 419 19.86 3.25 25.23
C ILE A 419 18.50 3.08 24.54
N VAL A 420 17.94 1.88 24.57
CA VAL A 420 16.70 1.55 23.84
C VAL A 420 15.41 1.89 24.61
N LYS A 421 15.52 2.13 25.93
CA LYS A 421 14.42 2.52 26.82
C LYS A 421 13.24 1.54 26.80
N SER A 422 13.53 0.24 26.67
CA SER A 422 12.54 -0.84 26.60
C SER A 422 11.44 -0.63 25.53
N LYS A 423 11.80 -0.05 24.38
CA LYS A 423 10.83 0.30 23.32
C LYS A 423 10.67 -0.78 22.24
N TYR A 424 11.60 -1.72 22.16
CA TYR A 424 11.74 -2.61 21.00
C TYR A 424 11.76 -4.07 21.49
N PRO A 425 10.63 -4.78 21.41
CA PRO A 425 10.54 -6.17 21.89
C PRO A 425 11.62 -7.09 21.30
N CYS A 426 11.82 -7.04 19.97
CA CYS A 426 12.85 -7.84 19.29
C CYS A 426 14.27 -7.60 19.81
N VAL A 427 14.57 -6.39 20.29
CA VAL A 427 15.87 -6.08 20.89
C VAL A 427 15.95 -6.68 22.30
N GLU A 428 14.91 -6.51 23.11
CA GLU A 428 14.87 -7.03 24.49
C GLU A 428 15.02 -8.54 24.56
N ASP A 429 14.38 -9.26 23.64
CA ASP A 429 14.47 -10.71 23.54
C ASP A 429 15.87 -11.20 23.13
N ASN A 430 16.75 -10.29 22.66
CA ASN A 430 18.07 -10.60 22.09
C ASN A 430 19.22 -9.81 22.75
N PHE A 431 19.06 -9.32 23.99
CA PHE A 431 20.09 -8.49 24.62
C PHE A 431 21.48 -9.12 24.69
N ASP A 432 21.58 -10.37 25.12
CA ASP A 432 22.88 -11.05 25.27
C ASP A 432 23.58 -11.20 23.91
N LEU A 433 22.83 -11.63 22.89
CA LEU A 433 23.32 -11.74 21.51
C LEU A 433 23.79 -10.39 20.96
N ILE A 434 23.05 -9.30 21.22
CA ILE A 434 23.43 -7.96 20.77
C ILE A 434 24.73 -7.50 21.44
N LEU A 435 24.91 -7.77 22.74
CA LEU A 435 26.15 -7.44 23.43
C LEU A 435 27.34 -8.24 22.87
N ASP A 436 27.14 -9.52 22.58
CA ASP A 436 28.16 -10.35 21.93
C ASP A 436 28.50 -9.82 20.53
N ILE A 437 27.51 -9.38 19.75
CA ILE A 437 27.73 -8.75 18.44
C ILE A 437 28.57 -7.47 18.59
N VAL A 438 28.23 -6.60 19.55
CA VAL A 438 28.97 -5.34 19.79
C VAL A 438 30.42 -5.63 20.17
N TRP A 439 30.64 -6.60 21.06
CA TRP A 439 31.98 -7.00 21.50
C TRP A 439 32.81 -7.55 20.34
N ASN A 440 32.29 -8.55 19.62
CA ASN A 440 32.98 -9.16 18.47
C ASN A 440 33.28 -8.15 17.36
N ALA A 441 32.34 -7.24 17.05
CA ALA A 441 32.54 -6.22 16.03
C ALA A 441 33.64 -5.23 16.41
N THR A 442 33.76 -4.90 17.69
CA THR A 442 34.81 -4.00 18.20
C THR A 442 36.19 -4.62 18.05
N GLU A 443 36.35 -5.91 18.37
CA GLU A 443 37.63 -6.62 18.22
C GLU A 443 38.08 -6.73 16.75
N ASN A 444 37.14 -6.72 15.81
CA ASN A 444 37.41 -6.83 14.37
C ASN A 444 37.37 -5.47 13.64
N SER A 445 37.52 -4.35 14.37
CA SER A 445 37.33 -3.00 13.82
C SER A 445 38.32 -2.60 12.74
N GLY A 446 39.50 -3.23 12.68
CA GLY A 446 40.56 -2.90 11.72
C GLY A 446 40.09 -2.99 10.25
N ALA A 447 39.15 -3.89 9.94
CA ALA A 447 38.58 -4.02 8.60
C ALA A 447 37.80 -2.78 8.13
N PHE A 448 37.40 -1.90 9.06
CA PHE A 448 36.56 -0.72 8.78
C PHE A 448 37.34 0.60 8.73
N GLU A 449 38.67 0.59 8.95
CA GLU A 449 39.49 1.80 8.95
C GLU A 449 39.45 2.53 7.60
N ALA A 450 39.68 1.79 6.50
CA ALA A 450 39.65 2.34 5.15
C ALA A 450 38.26 2.95 4.80
N ILE A 451 37.19 2.28 5.22
CA ILE A 451 35.81 2.75 4.99
C ILE A 451 35.51 4.01 5.83
N ALA A 452 35.98 4.05 7.08
CA ALA A 452 35.83 5.22 7.94
C ALA A 452 36.51 6.45 7.34
N GLU A 453 37.71 6.28 6.77
CA GLU A 453 38.41 7.36 6.06
C GLU A 453 37.68 7.80 4.81
N GLN A 454 37.17 6.86 4.01
CA GLN A 454 36.41 7.19 2.81
C GLN A 454 35.10 7.94 3.13
N LEU A 455 34.38 7.57 4.20
CA LEU A 455 33.19 8.30 4.65
C LEU A 455 33.49 9.73 5.11
N LYS A 456 34.68 9.99 5.66
CA LYS A 456 35.13 11.37 5.95
C LYS A 456 35.28 12.18 4.66
N LYS A 457 35.90 11.60 3.64
CA LYS A 457 36.05 12.24 2.31
C LYS A 457 34.69 12.52 1.65
N VAL A 458 33.74 11.58 1.76
CA VAL A 458 32.37 11.77 1.25
C VAL A 458 31.70 12.99 1.89
N ARG A 459 31.84 13.15 3.20
CA ARG A 459 31.29 14.30 3.94
C ARG A 459 31.94 15.62 3.55
N LEU A 460 33.24 15.61 3.25
CA LEU A 460 33.98 16.78 2.77
C LEU A 460 33.68 17.10 1.30
N GLY A 461 32.86 16.30 0.62
CA GLY A 461 32.51 16.47 -0.79
C GLY A 461 33.63 16.07 -1.75
N GLU A 462 34.64 15.34 -1.27
CA GLU A 462 35.80 14.93 -2.07
C GLU A 462 35.52 13.68 -2.91
N VAL A 463 34.55 12.85 -2.50
CA VAL A 463 34.18 11.55 -3.11
C VAL A 463 32.66 11.39 -3.00
N SER A 464 32.01 10.71 -3.95
CA SER A 464 30.57 10.41 -3.83
C SER A 464 30.30 9.12 -3.03
N LEU A 465 29.15 9.03 -2.35
CA LEU A 465 28.74 7.78 -1.69
C LEU A 465 28.54 6.65 -2.71
N ALA A 466 28.10 6.98 -3.92
CA ALA A 466 27.91 6.02 -5.01
C ALA A 466 29.24 5.33 -5.39
N GLU A 467 30.32 6.10 -5.50
CA GLU A 467 31.68 5.58 -5.74
C GLU A 467 32.13 4.64 -4.62
N LEU A 468 31.87 4.98 -3.35
CA LEU A 468 32.21 4.16 -2.19
C LEU A 468 31.46 2.82 -2.20
N CYS A 469 30.16 2.86 -2.49
CA CYS A 469 29.31 1.67 -2.52
C CYS A 469 29.56 0.80 -3.77
N GLY A 470 30.32 1.29 -4.77
CA GLY A 470 30.60 0.55 -6.00
C GLY A 470 29.42 0.48 -6.97
N TYR A 471 28.45 1.38 -6.83
CA TYR A 471 27.31 1.49 -7.73
C TYR A 471 27.51 2.69 -8.67
N SER A 472 27.59 2.42 -9.96
CA SER A 472 27.14 3.37 -10.97
C SER A 472 25.66 3.06 -11.21
N PHE A 473 24.75 3.86 -10.66
CA PHE A 473 23.35 3.78 -11.05
C PHE A 473 22.79 5.15 -11.37
N VAL A 474 22.10 5.17 -12.50
CA VAL A 474 21.26 6.24 -13.02
C VAL A 474 20.28 6.64 -11.93
N ILE A 475 20.37 7.90 -11.51
CA ILE A 475 19.38 8.55 -10.67
C ILE A 475 18.07 8.54 -11.45
N TYR A 476 17.14 7.64 -11.12
CA TYR A 476 15.72 7.93 -11.34
C TYR A 476 15.33 8.93 -10.25
N SER A 477 15.44 10.21 -10.61
CA SER A 477 14.88 11.31 -9.84
C SER A 477 13.36 11.16 -9.84
N LEU A 478 12.79 11.03 -8.63
CA LEU A 478 11.37 11.06 -8.32
C LEU A 478 10.71 12.37 -8.76
#